data_AF-A0A3D1WTB7-F1
#
_entry.id   AF-A0A3D1WTB7-F1
#
_cell.length_a   1.000
_cell.length_b   1.000
_cell.length_c   1.000
_cell.angle_alpha   90.00
_cell.angle_beta   90.00
_cell.angle_gamma   90.00
#
_symmetry.space_group_name_H-M   'P 1'
#
loop_
_entity.id
_entity.type
_entity.pdbx_description
1 polymer ?
#
loop_
_entity_poly.entity_id
_entity_poly.type
_entity_poly.pdbx_seq_one_letter_code
_entity_poly.pdbx_strand_id
1 'polypeptide(L)' 'SVLSIESGSGRLHQVPGAVPSPRDFPKGDRFAPRSSHPHIGLDTRPVFKRVPGTEHFYSELPDEVLKANGLTPHAEVM' A
#
# COMPACT_ATOMS: atom_id res chain seq x y z
N SER A 1 -7.84 10.58 -24.94
CA SER A 1 -8.07 11.31 -23.67
C SER A 1 -8.59 10.30 -22.66
N VAL A 2 -7.91 10.11 -21.53
CA VAL A 2 -8.39 9.21 -20.46
C VAL A 2 -9.46 9.98 -19.69
N LEU A 3 -10.68 9.44 -19.61
CA LEU A 3 -11.74 10.00 -18.75
C LEU A 3 -11.32 9.79 -17.29
N SER A 4 -10.99 10.89 -16.59
CA SER A 4 -10.72 10.84 -15.16
C SER A 4 -12.01 10.46 -14.41
N ILE A 5 -11.93 9.52 -13.48
CA ILE A 5 -13.03 9.15 -12.58
C ILE A 5 -13.47 10.36 -11.73
N GLU A 6 -12.59 11.36 -11.62
CA GLU A 6 -12.80 12.59 -10.87
C GLU A 6 -13.71 13.59 -11.59
N SER A 7 -14.04 13.34 -12.87
CA SER A 7 -14.85 14.25 -13.72
C SER A 7 -16.28 14.47 -13.22
N GLY A 8 -16.78 13.64 -12.28
CA GLY A 8 -18.08 13.79 -11.64
C GLY A 8 -18.03 13.97 -10.11
N SER A 9 -16.85 14.13 -9.52
CA SER A 9 -16.68 14.27 -8.07
C SER A 9 -16.29 15.70 -7.67
N GLY A 10 -16.71 16.12 -6.48
CA GLY A 10 -16.10 17.29 -5.81
C GLY A 10 -14.61 17.04 -5.49
N ARG A 11 -13.94 18.02 -4.86
CA ARG A 11 -12.51 17.91 -4.49
C ARG A 11 -12.26 16.65 -3.66
N LEU A 12 -11.61 15.66 -4.26
CA LEU A 12 -11.21 14.45 -3.55
C LEU A 12 -10.04 14.73 -2.62
N HIS A 13 -9.95 13.96 -1.53
CA HIS A 13 -8.76 13.93 -0.69
C HIS A 13 -7.57 13.42 -1.52
N GLN A 14 -6.61 14.30 -1.76
CA GLN A 14 -5.42 13.98 -2.55
C GLN A 14 -4.34 13.47 -1.60
N VAL A 15 -3.89 12.24 -1.80
CA VAL A 15 -2.68 11.74 -1.12
C VAL A 15 -1.49 12.55 -1.66
N PRO A 16 -0.75 13.27 -0.81
CA PRO A 16 0.38 14.07 -1.26
C PRO A 16 1.38 13.30 -2.14
N GLY A 17 2.02 14.02 -3.07
CA GLY A 17 3.01 13.48 -4.00
C GLY A 17 2.45 13.14 -5.38
N ALA A 18 3.35 12.89 -6.33
CA ALA A 18 3.02 12.40 -7.67
C ALA A 18 2.89 10.88 -7.66
N VAL A 19 2.09 10.32 -8.57
CA VAL A 19 2.12 8.88 -8.83
C VAL A 19 3.48 8.55 -9.46
N PRO A 20 4.32 7.70 -8.83
CA PRO A 20 5.64 7.39 -9.39
C PRO A 20 5.47 6.63 -10.70
N SER A 21 6.40 6.83 -11.64
CA SER A 21 6.45 5.97 -12.82
C SER A 21 6.81 4.55 -12.38
N PRO A 22 6.39 3.49 -13.10
CA PRO A 22 6.80 2.13 -12.78
C PRO A 22 8.33 1.93 -12.69
N ARG A 23 9.11 2.77 -13.38
CA ARG A 23 10.59 2.78 -13.31
C ARG A 23 11.14 3.29 -11.98
N ASP A 24 10.37 4.10 -11.26
CA ASP A 24 10.75 4.70 -9.98
C ASP A 24 10.26 3.87 -8.79
N PHE A 25 9.65 2.71 -9.04
CA PHE A 25 9.20 1.85 -7.96
C PHE A 25 10.40 1.28 -7.19
N PRO A 26 10.33 1.25 -5.85
CA PRO A 26 11.30 0.50 -5.07
C PRO A 26 11.24 -0.98 -5.41
N LYS A 27 12.31 -1.71 -5.10
CA LYS A 27 12.44 -3.15 -5.39
C LYS A 27 11.38 -3.98 -4.63
N GLY A 28 11.02 -3.53 -3.43
CA GLY A 28 10.03 -4.14 -2.56
C GLY A 28 8.62 -3.58 -2.76
N ASP A 29 8.09 -2.95 -1.71
CA ASP A 29 6.74 -2.40 -1.70
C ASP A 29 6.65 -1.09 -2.47
N ARG A 30 6.00 -1.12 -3.64
CA ARG A 30 5.76 0.05 -4.49
C ARG A 30 4.98 1.18 -3.79
N PHE A 31 4.29 0.90 -2.69
CA PHE A 31 3.55 1.90 -1.91
C PHE A 31 4.35 2.45 -0.72
N ALA A 32 5.48 1.83 -0.35
CA ALA A 32 6.29 2.25 0.80
C ALA A 32 6.56 3.77 0.81
N PRO A 33 7.06 4.40 -0.28
CA PRO A 33 7.39 5.84 -0.29
C PRO A 33 6.21 6.79 -0.04
N ARG A 34 4.97 6.31 -0.16
CA ARG A 34 3.73 7.08 0.04
C ARG A 34 2.88 6.58 1.21
N SER A 35 3.39 5.61 1.96
CA SER A 35 2.75 5.15 3.19
C SER A 35 3.02 6.11 4.35
N SER A 36 2.38 5.87 5.50
CA SER A 36 2.75 6.52 6.75
C SER A 36 4.15 6.13 7.25
N HIS A 37 4.80 5.13 6.63
CA HIS A 37 6.13 4.64 6.98
C HIS A 37 7.06 4.58 5.76
N PRO A 38 7.50 5.73 5.21
CA PRO A 38 8.19 5.81 3.90
C PRO A 38 9.46 4.98 3.74
N HIS A 39 10.11 4.60 4.84
CA HIS A 39 11.38 3.88 4.85
C HIS A 39 11.24 2.37 5.07
N ILE A 40 10.04 1.87 5.35
CA ILE A 40 9.80 0.46 5.64
C ILE A 40 9.34 -0.25 4.36
N GLY A 41 9.94 -1.40 4.05
CA GLY A 41 9.51 -2.25 2.93
C GLY A 41 10.11 -1.90 1.57
N LEU A 42 11.06 -0.96 1.48
CA LEU A 42 11.70 -0.55 0.23
C LEU A 42 12.36 -1.72 -0.54
N ASP A 43 12.82 -2.75 0.17
CA ASP A 43 13.45 -3.95 -0.41
C ASP A 43 12.67 -5.25 -0.16
N THR A 44 11.55 -5.16 0.55
CA THR A 44 10.74 -6.33 0.93
C THR A 44 9.50 -6.40 0.06
N ARG A 45 9.33 -7.50 -0.67
CA ARG A 45 8.11 -7.74 -1.44
C ARG A 45 6.94 -8.01 -0.47
N PRO A 46 5.80 -7.29 -0.60
CA PRO A 46 4.59 -7.61 0.15
C PRO A 46 4.03 -9.00 -0.15
N VAL A 47 3.28 -9.55 0.80
CA VAL A 47 2.54 -10.81 0.68
C VAL A 47 1.05 -10.52 0.51
N PHE A 48 0.34 -11.44 -0.16
CA PHE A 48 -1.12 -11.38 -0.24
C PHE A 48 -1.73 -12.12 0.95
N LYS A 49 -2.67 -11.45 1.62
CA LYS A 49 -3.47 -12.02 2.70
C LYS A 49 -4.94 -11.99 2.29
N ARG A 50 -5.65 -13.09 2.53
CA ARG A 50 -7.07 -13.21 2.21
C ARG A 50 -7.90 -12.58 3.32
N VAL A 51 -8.93 -11.81 2.95
CA VAL A 51 -9.94 -11.33 3.90
C VAL A 51 -10.84 -12.52 4.29
N PRO A 52 -10.96 -12.87 5.59
CA PRO A 52 -11.74 -14.02 6.03
C PRO A 52 -13.17 -14.02 5.50
N GLY A 53 -13.64 -15.18 5.02
CA GLY A 53 -15.01 -15.33 4.49
C GLY A 53 -15.24 -14.74 3.09
N THR A 54 -14.19 -14.29 2.38
CA THR A 54 -14.33 -13.70 1.04
C THR A 54 -13.24 -14.18 0.08
N GLU A 55 -13.42 -13.88 -1.21
CA GLU A 55 -12.40 -14.03 -2.25
C GLU A 55 -11.54 -12.76 -2.44
N HIS A 56 -11.63 -11.81 -1.50
CA HIS A 56 -10.84 -10.58 -1.54
C HIS A 56 -9.48 -10.76 -0.86
N PHE A 57 -8.48 -10.06 -1.41
CA PHE A 57 -7.11 -10.07 -0.91
C PHE A 57 -6.61 -8.65 -0.71
N TYR A 58 -5.77 -8.48 0.30
CA TYR A 58 -4.99 -7.27 0.50
C TYR A 58 -3.49 -7.61 0.50
N SER A 59 -2.69 -6.60 0.18
CA SER A 59 -1.24 -6.68 0.19
C SER A 59 -0.72 -6.02 1.45
N GLU A 60 0.18 -6.68 2.16
CA GLU A 60 0.84 -6.14 3.36
C GLU A 60 2.28 -6.65 3.41
N LEU A 61 3.15 -5.99 4.16
CA LEU A 61 4.46 -6.56 4.47
C LEU A 61 4.29 -7.86 5.27
N PRO A 62 5.27 -8.79 5.20
CA PRO A 62 5.29 -9.96 6.07
C PRO A 62 5.16 -9.58 7.55
N ASP A 63 4.48 -10.41 8.35
CA ASP A 63 4.19 -10.12 9.77
C ASP A 63 5.46 -9.86 10.57
N GLU A 64 6.51 -10.64 10.31
CA GLU A 64 7.81 -10.49 10.94
C GLU A 64 8.44 -9.13 10.65
N VAL A 65 8.23 -8.58 9.45
CA VAL A 65 8.74 -7.25 9.06
C VAL A 65 7.93 -6.16 9.75
N LEU A 66 6.60 -6.29 9.81
CA LEU A 66 5.75 -5.34 10.53
C LEU A 66 6.11 -5.31 12.02
N LYS A 67 6.15 -6.48 12.67
CA LYS A 67 6.46 -6.62 14.09
C LYS A 67 7.87 -6.12 14.42
N ALA A 68 8.86 -6.41 13.58
CA ALA A 68 10.22 -5.90 13.76
C ALA A 68 10.30 -4.36 13.70
N ASN A 69 9.34 -3.72 13.05
CA ASN A 69 9.24 -2.26 12.97
C ASN A 69 8.17 -1.67 13.92
N GLY A 70 7.67 -2.45 14.89
CA GLY A 70 6.68 -1.98 15.86
C GLY A 70 5.28 -1.75 15.28
N LEU A 71 5.00 -2.31 14.10
CA LEU A 71 3.69 -2.24 13.45
C LEU A 71 2.87 -3.50 13.74
N THR A 72 1.57 -3.32 13.92
CA THR A 72 0.62 -4.43 14.14
C THR A 72 0.11 -4.93 12.79
N PRO A 73 0.22 -6.23 12.47
CA PRO A 73 -0.38 -6.79 11.25
C PRO A 73 -1.88 -6.58 11.19
N HIS A 74 -2.42 -6.28 10.01
CA HIS A 74 -3.84 -5.97 9.86
C HIS A 74 -4.76 -7.11 10.32
N ALA A 75 -4.36 -8.37 10.12
CA ALA A 75 -5.10 -9.54 10.56
C ALA A 75 -5.29 -9.63 12.08
N GLU A 76 -4.45 -8.96 12.88
CA GLU A 76 -4.56 -8.92 14.35
C GLU A 76 -5.50 -7.80 14.85
N VAL A 77 -5.95 -6.92 13.95
CA VAL A 77 -6.84 -5.78 14.25
C VAL A 77 -8.27 -6.03 13.74
N MET A 78 -8.47 -7.09 12.95
CA MET A 78 -9.78 -7.54 12.42
C MET A 78 -10.50 -8.47 13.39
#